data_AF-A0AAV4EF52-F1
#
_entry.id   AF-A0AAV4EF52-F1
#
_cell.length_a   1.000
_cell.length_b   1.000
_cell.length_c   1.000
_cell.angle_alpha   90.00
_cell.angle_beta   90.00
_cell.angle_gamma   90.00
#
_symmetry.space_group_name_H-M   'P 1'
#
loop_
_entity.id
_entity.type
_entity.pdbx_description
1 polymer ?
#
loop_
_entity_poly.entity_id
_entity_poly.type
_entity_poly.pdbx_seq_one_letter_code
_entity_poly.pdbx_strand_id
1 'polypeptide(L)'
;MRIPWTAKKLNETKTKKELINKIRKRQATFFGHIMRRERQEHLVTTGMFMGRRGRGRLREKTTDGLASWLGVGSTVEIIKMTREHDVWRA
;
A
#
# COMPACT_ATOMS: atom_id res chain seq x y z
N MET A 1 17.92 28.87 -20.39
CA MET A 1 18.48 28.70 -19.03
C MET A 1 18.81 27.23 -18.82
N ARG A 2 20.07 26.86 -18.53
CA ARG A 2 20.50 25.46 -18.39
C ARG A 2 20.41 25.04 -16.93
N ILE A 3 19.61 24.02 -16.63
CA ILE A 3 19.43 23.52 -15.26
C ILE A 3 20.67 22.67 -14.88
N PRO A 4 21.32 22.92 -13.72
CA PRO A 4 22.44 22.10 -13.23
C PRO A 4 22.05 20.63 -13.06
N TRP A 5 22.99 19.71 -13.29
CA TRP A 5 22.73 18.27 -13.24
C TRP A 5 22.22 17.79 -11.87
N THR A 6 22.69 18.41 -10.79
CA THR A 6 22.24 18.14 -9.41
C THR A 6 20.77 18.52 -9.21
N ALA A 7 20.37 19.70 -9.72
CA ALA A 7 18.99 20.15 -9.68
C ALA A 7 18.07 19.23 -10.52
N LYS A 8 18.55 18.75 -11.68
CA LYS A 8 17.82 17.75 -12.47
C LYS A 8 17.61 16.44 -11.69
N LYS A 9 18.65 15.91 -11.04
CA LYS A 9 18.56 14.70 -10.20
C LYS A 9 17.65 14.90 -8.99
N LEU A 10 17.69 16.07 -8.36
CA LEU A 10 16.78 16.42 -7.27
C LEU A 10 15.31 16.42 -7.73
N ASN A 11 15.02 16.98 -8.90
CA ASN A 11 13.67 16.98 -9.45
C ASN A 11 13.19 15.57 -9.84
N GLU A 12 14.05 14.73 -10.43
CA GLU A 12 13.75 13.31 -10.72
C GLU A 12 13.43 12.52 -9.44
N THR A 13 14.17 12.76 -8.35
CA THR A 13 13.92 12.06 -7.09
C THR A 13 12.66 12.54 -6.38
N LYS A 14 12.37 13.86 -6.42
CA LYS A 14 11.11 14.43 -5.90
C LYS A 14 9.89 13.88 -6.63
N THR A 15 9.89 13.93 -7.97
CA THR A 15 8.78 13.40 -8.78
C THR A 15 8.55 11.91 -8.55
N LYS A 16 9.62 11.11 -8.42
CA LYS A 16 9.50 9.68 -8.04
C LYS A 16 8.84 9.50 -6.66
N LYS A 17 9.25 10.28 -5.66
CA LYS A 17 8.64 10.22 -4.30
C LYS A 17 7.16 10.59 -4.34
N GLU A 18 6.79 11.64 -5.07
CA GLU A 18 5.39 12.05 -5.24
C GLU A 18 4.54 10.96 -5.92
N LEU A 19 5.06 10.34 -6.99
CA LEU A 19 4.38 9.26 -7.69
C LEU A 19 4.17 8.05 -6.77
N ILE A 20 5.20 7.63 -6.04
CA ILE A 20 5.10 6.52 -5.07
C ILE A 20 4.04 6.82 -4.02
N ASN A 21 4.04 8.03 -3.45
CA ASN A 21 3.03 8.45 -2.47
C ASN A 21 1.62 8.42 -3.06
N LYS A 22 1.44 8.85 -4.31
CA LYS A 22 0.13 8.81 -4.98
C LYS A 22 -0.36 7.38 -5.22
N ILE A 23 0.53 6.48 -5.62
CA ILE A 23 0.22 5.05 -5.78
C ILE A 23 -0.16 4.44 -4.43
N ARG A 24 0.63 4.69 -3.37
CA ARG A 24 0.36 4.17 -2.02
C ARG A 24 -0.96 4.67 -1.46
N LYS A 25 -1.30 5.96 -1.62
CA LYS A 25 -2.62 6.50 -1.24
C LYS A 25 -3.78 5.79 -1.95
N ARG A 26 -3.65 5.51 -3.25
CA ARG A 26 -4.68 4.77 -4.01
C ARG A 26 -4.80 3.33 -3.53
N GLN A 27 -3.68 2.65 -3.30
CA GLN A 27 -3.67 1.30 -2.73
C GLN A 27 -4.32 1.26 -1.35
N ALA A 28 -4.03 2.24 -0.49
CA ALA A 28 -4.65 2.36 0.83
C ALA A 28 -6.17 2.58 0.68
N THR A 29 -6.61 3.53 -0.12
CA THR A 29 -8.05 3.79 -0.34
C THR A 29 -8.80 2.54 -0.80
N PHE A 30 -8.23 1.82 -1.78
CA PHE A 30 -8.79 0.56 -2.26
C PHE A 30 -8.83 -0.52 -1.17
N PHE A 31 -7.75 -0.67 -0.40
CA PHE A 31 -7.69 -1.58 0.73
C PHE A 31 -8.78 -1.26 1.75
N GLY A 32 -8.90 0.00 2.18
CA GLY A 32 -9.94 0.44 3.10
C GLY A 32 -11.37 0.19 2.59
N HIS A 33 -11.61 0.38 1.29
CA HIS A 33 -12.89 0.06 0.66
C HIS A 33 -13.22 -1.43 0.79
N ILE A 34 -12.27 -2.32 0.47
CA ILE A 34 -12.45 -3.77 0.58
C ILE A 34 -12.68 -4.18 2.04
N MET A 35 -11.85 -3.71 2.97
CA MET A 35 -11.94 -4.10 4.38
C MET A 35 -13.31 -3.73 5.00
N ARG A 36 -13.89 -2.59 4.60
CA ARG A 36 -15.20 -2.15 5.12
C ARG A 36 -16.41 -2.86 4.51
N ARG A 37 -16.26 -3.48 3.34
CA ARG A 37 -17.39 -4.15 2.64
C ARG A 37 -17.57 -5.61 3.02
N GLU A 38 -16.69 -6.18 3.87
CA GLU A 38 -16.74 -7.57 4.37
C GLU A 38 -17.03 -8.65 3.30
N ARG A 39 -16.53 -8.43 2.07
CA ARG A 39 -16.63 -9.40 0.96
C ARG A 39 -15.43 -10.34 0.92
N GLN A 40 -15.52 -11.41 0.11
CA GLN A 40 -14.43 -12.39 -0.09
C GLN A 40 -13.09 -11.75 -0.52
N GLU A 41 -13.13 -10.59 -1.17
CA GLU A 41 -11.98 -9.77 -1.55
C GLU A 41 -11.05 -9.44 -0.36
N HIS A 42 -11.59 -9.38 0.86
CA HIS A 42 -10.83 -9.22 2.10
C HIS A 42 -9.86 -10.40 2.33
N LEU A 43 -10.31 -11.64 2.12
CA LEU A 43 -9.52 -12.86 2.34
C LEU A 43 -8.35 -12.96 1.35
N VAL A 44 -8.58 -12.55 0.10
CA VAL A 44 -7.56 -12.54 -0.94
C VAL A 44 -6.49 -11.49 -0.64
N THR A 45 -6.92 -10.29 -0.22
CA THR A 45 -6.03 -9.15 0.00
C THR A 45 -5.19 -9.29 1.28
N THR A 46 -5.74 -9.89 2.34
CA THR A 46 -5.03 -10.24 3.59
C THR A 46 -4.18 -11.52 3.46
N GLY A 47 -4.35 -12.26 2.35
CA GLY A 47 -3.72 -13.55 2.15
C GLY A 47 -4.15 -14.60 3.17
N MET A 48 -5.35 -14.44 3.76
CA MET A 48 -6.00 -15.40 4.66
C MET A 48 -6.81 -16.46 3.91
N PHE A 49 -6.71 -16.50 2.58
CA PHE A 49 -7.33 -17.55 1.77
C PHE A 49 -6.77 -18.93 2.16
N MET A 50 -7.65 -19.87 2.47
CA MET A 50 -7.26 -21.24 2.80
C MET A 50 -6.68 -21.93 1.56
N GLY A 51 -5.40 -22.29 1.61
CA GLY A 51 -4.71 -22.97 0.52
C GLY A 51 -3.19 -22.83 0.59
N ARG A 52 -2.47 -23.79 0.02
CA ARG A 52 -1.01 -23.73 -0.08
C ARG A 52 -0.62 -22.73 -1.15
N ARG A 53 0.28 -21.79 -0.83
CA ARG A 53 0.86 -20.89 -1.83
C ARG A 53 1.63 -21.71 -2.87
N GLY A 54 1.39 -21.42 -4.15
CA GLY A 54 2.13 -22.03 -5.25
C GLY A 54 3.62 -21.65 -5.22
N ARG A 55 4.48 -22.53 -5.75
CA ARG A 55 5.90 -22.21 -6.01
C ARG A 55 5.99 -21.00 -6.94
N GLY A 56 6.94 -20.10 -6.67
CA GLY A 56 7.15 -18.87 -7.47
C GLY A 56 6.27 -17.68 -7.07
N ARG A 57 5.22 -17.86 -6.25
CA ARG A 57 4.46 -16.72 -5.71
C ARG A 57 5.27 -16.03 -4.62
N LEU A 58 5.47 -14.72 -4.77
CA LEU A 58 6.18 -13.91 -3.78
C LEU A 58 5.51 -14.04 -2.39
N ARG A 59 6.34 -14.12 -1.34
CA ARG A 59 5.85 -14.23 0.04
C ARG A 59 5.17 -12.93 0.52
N GLU A 60 5.56 -11.81 -0.07
CA GLU A 60 5.04 -10.48 0.20
C GLU A 60 3.57 -10.38 -0.23
N LYS A 61 2.72 -9.98 0.71
CA LYS A 61 1.32 -9.63 0.49
C LYS A 61 1.22 -8.15 0.14
N THR A 62 0.12 -7.75 -0.48
CA THR A 62 -0.22 -6.32 -0.66
C THR A 62 -0.23 -5.57 0.67
N THR A 63 -0.63 -6.23 1.76
CA THR A 63 -0.61 -5.68 3.12
C THR A 63 0.80 -5.36 3.61
N ASP A 64 1.83 -6.08 3.17
CA ASP A 64 3.19 -5.91 3.68
C ASP A 64 3.80 -4.60 3.16
N GLY A 65 3.54 -4.27 1.89
CA GLY A 65 3.92 -2.99 1.31
C GLY A 65 3.17 -1.78 1.94
N LEU A 66 1.92 -1.98 2.37
CA LEU A 66 1.17 -0.97 3.13
C LEU A 66 1.66 -0.85 4.57
N ALA A 67 1.98 -1.98 5.22
CA ALA A 67 2.54 -2.04 6.58
C ALA A 67 3.84 -1.24 6.65
N SER A 68 4.76 -1.52 5.72
CA SER A 68 6.04 -0.82 5.63
C SER A 68 5.86 0.68 5.37
N TRP A 69 4.90 1.07 4.53
CA TRP A 69 4.65 2.48 4.23
C TRP A 69 3.98 3.24 5.39
N LEU A 70 3.11 2.58 6.14
CA LEU A 70 2.42 3.16 7.31
C LEU A 70 3.24 3.06 8.61
N GLY A 71 4.35 2.33 8.60
CA GLY A 71 5.16 2.09 9.81
C GLY A 71 4.48 1.16 10.81
N VAL A 72 3.64 0.24 10.35
CA VAL A 72 2.80 -0.64 11.18
C VAL A 72 3.38 -2.06 11.18
N GLY A 73 3.35 -2.73 12.34
CA GLY A 73 4.02 -4.03 12.53
C GLY A 73 3.22 -5.24 12.08
N SER A 74 1.90 -5.12 11.91
CA SER A 74 1.04 -6.26 11.62
C SER A 74 -0.11 -5.95 10.65
N THR A 75 -0.56 -6.99 9.92
CA THR A 75 -1.77 -6.91 9.09
C THR A 75 -3.02 -6.59 9.91
N VAL A 76 -3.10 -7.08 11.16
CA VAL A 76 -4.25 -6.87 12.06
C VAL A 76 -4.40 -5.39 12.42
N GLU A 77 -3.29 -4.71 12.73
CA GLU A 77 -3.30 -3.28 13.02
C GLU A 77 -3.78 -2.47 11.82
N ILE A 78 -3.33 -2.79 10.60
CA ILE A 78 -3.76 -2.09 9.39
C ILE A 78 -5.26 -2.28 9.16
N ILE A 79 -5.79 -3.49 9.38
CA ILE A 79 -7.23 -3.75 9.29
C ILE A 79 -8.00 -2.90 10.30
N LYS A 80 -7.53 -2.82 11.56
CA LYS A 80 -8.15 -1.94 12.57
C LYS A 80 -8.14 -0.48 12.13
N MET A 81 -7.02 0.00 11.62
CA MET A 81 -6.90 1.37 11.11
C MET A 81 -7.89 1.66 9.98
N THR A 82 -8.29 0.69 9.15
CA THR A 82 -9.29 0.94 8.08
C THR A 82 -10.69 1.31 8.58
N ARG A 83 -10.95 1.03 9.87
CA ARG A 83 -12.17 1.44 10.58
C ARG A 83 -12.06 2.87 11.08
N GLU A 84 -10.84 3.35 11.34
CA GLU A 84 -10.52 4.72 11.74
C GLU A 84 -10.27 5.59 10.49
N HIS A 85 -10.66 6.85 10.53
CA HIS A 85 -11.31 7.50 9.37
C HIS A 85 -10.37 8.16 8.34
N ASP A 86 -9.07 8.33 8.62
CA ASP A 86 -8.30 9.42 7.96
C ASP A 86 -7.39 9.01 6.78
N VAL A 87 -6.85 7.79 6.75
CA VAL A 87 -5.91 7.36 5.69
C VAL A 87 -6.60 6.67 4.51
N TRP A 88 -7.88 6.31 4.70
CA TRP A 88 -8.56 5.29 3.91
C TRP A 88 -9.74 5.80 3.08
N ARG A 89 -10.03 7.10 3.17
CA ARG A 89 -10.99 7.81 2.33
C ARG A 89 -10.21 8.85 1.55
N ALA A 90 -10.36 8.82 0.23
CA ALA A 90 -9.85 9.85 -0.66
C ALA A 90 -10.75 11.09 -0.62
#